data_AF-A0A8H4AY55-F1
#
_entry.id   AF-A0A8H4AY55-F1
#
_cell.length_a   1.000
_cell.length_b   1.000
_cell.length_c   1.000
_cell.angle_alpha   90.00
_cell.angle_beta   90.00
_cell.angle_gamma   90.00
#
_symmetry.space_group_name_H-M   'P 1'
#
loop_
_entity.id
_entity.type
_entity.pdbx_description
1 polymer ?
#
loop_
_entity_poly.entity_id
_entity_poly.type
_entity_poly.pdbx_seq_one_letter_code
_entity_poly.pdbx_strand_id
1 'polypeptide(L)'
;MHHLLCKAGELAWKTHTATLKLLDKKGYSYFGVYDGESVAKYCGNNLHTRIAKDAQFETNLVAAIQNGFLGTDDDLKNDSQFQNDSSGCAAVMAIVTPNNEIYVGNAGNSRAVLSEDGIACQMSDDHKPINPGESKRIQDAGGFVEFGKVNAYPDVKMTETKFEATEFLILACDGIWDCLSSQDVVSFIRKNISENKDLR
;
A
#
# COMPACT_ATOMS: atom_id res chain seq x y z
N MET A 1 -9.37 -17.05 5.99
CA MET A 1 -8.30 -16.03 5.90
C MET A 1 -7.28 -16.30 6.99
N HIS A 2 -6.42 -17.29 6.76
CA HIS A 2 -5.35 -17.62 7.71
C HIS A 2 -4.06 -17.07 7.11
N HIS A 3 -3.47 -16.08 7.79
CA HIS A 3 -2.19 -15.43 7.49
C HIS A 3 -2.28 -14.26 6.48
N LEU A 4 -2.41 -13.04 7.00
CA LEU A 4 -1.98 -11.85 6.26
C LEU A 4 -0.57 -11.50 6.73
N LEU A 5 0.39 -11.40 5.81
CA LEU A 5 1.79 -11.12 6.14
C LEU A 5 2.14 -9.69 5.73
N CYS A 6 2.19 -8.78 6.72
CA CYS A 6 2.72 -7.44 6.52
C CYS A 6 4.16 -7.41 7.06
N LYS A 7 5.16 -7.27 6.19
CA LYS A 7 6.57 -7.15 6.59
C LYS A 7 7.19 -5.95 5.88
N ALA A 8 7.28 -4.82 6.58
CA ALA A 8 8.20 -3.75 6.21
C ALA A 8 9.62 -4.15 6.65
N GLY A 9 10.64 -3.90 5.83
CA GLY A 9 12.03 -4.15 6.21
C GLY A 9 12.43 -3.39 7.48
N GLU A 10 13.41 -3.89 8.23
CA GLU A 10 13.83 -3.41 9.56
C GLU A 10 14.60 -2.06 9.58
N LEU A 11 14.56 -1.29 8.50
CA LEU A 11 15.26 0.00 8.44
C LEU A 11 14.47 1.08 9.18
N ALA A 12 15.13 1.84 10.04
CA ALA A 12 14.54 2.77 11.02
C ALA A 12 13.61 3.87 10.46
N TRP A 13 13.63 4.10 9.14
CA TRP A 13 12.79 5.09 8.47
C TRP A 13 11.52 4.47 7.86
N LYS A 14 11.46 3.16 7.64
CA LYS A 14 10.27 2.49 7.10
C LYS A 14 9.19 2.36 8.17
N THR A 15 7.94 2.61 7.79
CA THR A 15 6.79 2.50 8.69
C THR A 15 5.78 1.51 8.12
N HIS A 16 5.00 0.87 8.99
CA HIS A 16 3.85 0.09 8.59
C HIS A 16 2.67 0.33 9.52
N THR A 17 1.48 0.07 9.02
CA THR A 17 0.23 0.07 9.78
C THR A 17 -0.45 -1.28 9.59
N ALA A 18 -0.94 -1.86 10.67
CA ALA A 18 -1.80 -3.04 10.62
C ALA A 18 -2.92 -2.87 11.65
N THR A 19 -4.16 -2.78 11.18
CA THR A 19 -5.35 -2.76 12.05
C THR A 19 -6.40 -3.73 11.54
N LEU A 20 -6.86 -4.61 12.43
CA LEU A 20 -7.95 -5.55 12.17
C LEU A 20 -9.34 -4.91 12.38
N LYS A 21 -9.36 -3.66 12.86
CA LYS A 21 -10.57 -2.87 13.11
C LYS A 21 -10.30 -1.45 12.63
N LEU A 22 -10.67 -1.16 11.39
CA LEU A 22 -10.50 0.16 10.82
C LEU A 22 -11.48 1.16 11.46
N LEU A 23 -11.05 1.84 12.53
CA LEU A 23 -11.88 2.75 13.33
C LEU A 23 -13.22 2.11 13.72
N ASP A 24 -14.34 2.76 13.37
CA ASP A 24 -15.72 2.35 13.58
C ASP A 24 -16.29 1.54 12.39
N LYS A 25 -15.50 1.30 11.34
CA LYS A 25 -15.91 0.56 10.13
C LYS A 25 -15.94 -0.94 10.41
N LYS A 26 -17.12 -1.44 10.79
CA LYS A 26 -17.32 -2.83 11.19
C LYS A 26 -16.92 -3.80 10.09
N GLY A 27 -16.00 -4.71 10.42
CA GLY A 27 -15.55 -5.79 9.53
C GLY A 27 -14.50 -5.37 8.49
N TYR A 28 -14.05 -4.11 8.51
CA TYR A 28 -12.95 -3.65 7.67
C TYR A 28 -11.61 -3.77 8.41
N SER A 29 -10.60 -4.26 7.69
CA SER A 29 -9.20 -4.26 8.13
C SER A 29 -8.34 -3.43 7.19
N TYR A 30 -7.28 -2.82 7.70
CA TYR A 30 -6.34 -1.99 6.95
C TYR A 30 -4.91 -2.41 7.22
N PHE A 31 -4.11 -2.45 6.14
CA PHE A 31 -2.68 -2.71 6.19
C PHE A 31 -1.97 -1.71 5.28
N GLY A 32 -0.80 -1.23 5.69
CA GLY A 32 -0.03 -0.29 4.87
C GLY A 32 1.46 -0.42 5.14
N VAL A 33 2.25 -0.27 4.10
CA VAL A 33 3.71 -0.15 4.13
C VAL A 33 4.09 1.18 3.50
N TYR A 34 4.96 1.91 4.20
CA TYR A 34 5.36 3.27 3.87
C TYR A 34 6.88 3.35 3.85
N ASP A 35 7.41 3.80 2.73
CA ASP A 35 8.84 3.86 2.45
C ASP A 35 9.27 5.30 2.22
N GLY A 36 9.95 5.88 3.21
CA GLY A 36 10.32 7.28 3.25
C GLY A 36 10.77 7.69 4.66
N GLU A 37 11.12 8.95 4.89
CA GLU A 37 11.62 9.39 6.20
C GLU A 37 10.48 9.88 7.11
N SER A 38 10.43 11.18 7.44
CA SER A 38 9.42 11.78 8.30
C SER A 38 8.01 11.65 7.71
N VAL A 39 7.86 11.80 6.38
CA VAL A 39 6.57 11.67 5.68
C VAL A 39 6.00 10.26 5.80
N ALA A 40 6.83 9.22 5.79
CA ALA A 40 6.35 7.84 5.95
C ALA A 40 5.70 7.61 7.32
N LYS A 41 6.28 8.18 8.37
CA LYS A 41 5.69 8.14 9.72
C LYS A 41 4.36 8.89 9.77
N TYR A 42 4.26 10.03 9.10
CA TYR A 42 3.01 10.78 9.02
C TYR A 42 1.93 9.96 8.29
N CYS A 43 2.23 9.40 7.13
CA CYS A 43 1.31 8.57 6.36
C CYS A 43 0.84 7.35 7.17
N GLY A 44 1.76 6.66 7.85
CA GLY A 44 1.43 5.51 8.69
C GLY A 44 0.46 5.82 9.84
N ASN A 45 0.53 7.03 10.38
CA ASN A 45 -0.35 7.47 11.47
C ASN A 45 -1.69 8.02 10.98
N ASN A 46 -1.77 8.56 9.76
CA ASN A 46 -2.91 9.38 9.35
C ASN A 46 -3.72 8.81 8.17
N LEU A 47 -3.08 8.15 7.19
CA LEU A 47 -3.73 7.79 5.92
C LEU A 47 -4.99 6.93 6.12
N HIS A 48 -4.88 5.85 6.91
CA HIS A 48 -5.98 4.95 7.20
C HIS A 48 -7.17 5.66 7.87
N THR A 49 -6.90 6.62 8.75
CA THR A 49 -7.93 7.41 9.43
C THR A 49 -8.62 8.37 8.47
N ARG A 50 -7.87 8.98 7.54
CA ARG A 50 -8.44 9.85 6.52
C ARG A 50 -9.37 9.10 5.58
N ILE A 51 -8.92 7.95 5.06
CA ILE A 51 -9.73 7.09 4.18
C ILE A 51 -11.02 6.68 4.88
N ALA A 52 -10.93 6.19 6.12
CA ALA A 52 -12.10 5.74 6.87
C ALA A 52 -13.13 6.85 7.16
N LYS A 53 -12.70 8.11 7.22
CA LYS A 53 -13.57 9.27 7.46
C LYS A 53 -14.10 9.91 6.18
N ASP A 54 -13.64 9.49 5.01
CA ASP A 54 -14.08 10.05 3.74
C ASP A 54 -15.57 9.76 3.50
N ALA A 55 -16.29 10.75 2.96
CA ALA A 55 -17.72 10.64 2.71
C ALA A 55 -18.07 9.55 1.69
N GLN A 56 -17.13 9.18 0.82
CA GLN A 56 -17.29 8.12 -0.18
C GLN A 56 -16.95 6.72 0.36
N PHE A 57 -16.48 6.56 1.59
CA PHE A 57 -15.97 5.26 2.08
C PHE A 57 -16.96 4.10 1.89
N GLU A 58 -18.24 4.33 2.18
CA GLU A 58 -19.28 3.29 2.09
C GLU A 58 -19.85 3.12 0.67
N THR A 59 -19.74 4.14 -0.19
CA THR A 59 -20.41 4.17 -1.50
C THR A 59 -19.46 3.96 -2.67
N ASN A 60 -18.20 4.37 -2.51
CA ASN A 60 -17.16 4.29 -3.52
C ASN A 60 -15.79 4.28 -2.82
N LEU A 61 -15.39 3.08 -2.39
CA LEU A 61 -14.14 2.90 -1.64
C LEU A 61 -12.89 3.26 -2.48
N VAL A 62 -12.94 3.11 -3.81
CA VAL A 62 -11.86 3.56 -4.70
C VAL A 62 -11.67 5.08 -4.59
N ALA A 63 -12.75 5.85 -4.68
CA ALA A 63 -12.70 7.30 -4.51
C ALA A 63 -12.25 7.69 -3.10
N ALA A 64 -12.72 6.99 -2.06
CA ALA A 64 -12.29 7.26 -0.68
C ALA A 64 -10.79 7.01 -0.47
N ILE A 65 -10.22 5.97 -1.09
CA ILE A 65 -8.78 5.72 -1.07
C ILE A 65 -8.04 6.87 -1.78
N GLN A 66 -8.46 7.24 -2.99
CA GLN A 66 -7.85 8.33 -3.75
C GLN A 66 -7.90 9.67 -2.99
N ASN A 67 -9.05 10.03 -2.43
CA ASN A 67 -9.22 11.21 -1.59
C ASN A 67 -8.35 11.14 -0.32
N GLY A 68 -8.21 9.95 0.26
CA GLY A 68 -7.34 9.73 1.41
C GLY A 68 -5.87 10.05 1.12
N PHE A 69 -5.35 9.61 -0.02
CA PHE A 69 -3.98 9.91 -0.43
C PHE A 69 -3.80 11.40 -0.75
N LEU A 70 -4.65 11.95 -1.62
CA LEU A 70 -4.57 13.35 -2.04
C LEU A 70 -4.71 14.31 -0.87
N GLY A 71 -5.69 14.05 -0.01
CA GLY A 71 -5.85 14.85 1.18
C GLY A 71 -4.64 14.72 2.10
N THR A 72 -4.08 13.52 2.30
CA THR A 72 -2.91 13.33 3.18
C THR A 72 -1.73 14.18 2.70
N ASP A 73 -1.53 14.24 1.38
CA ASP A 73 -0.56 15.12 0.73
C ASP A 73 -0.86 16.61 0.98
N ASP A 74 -2.13 17.02 0.93
CA ASP A 74 -2.53 18.39 1.26
C ASP A 74 -2.32 18.74 2.74
N ASP A 75 -2.54 17.81 3.67
CA ASP A 75 -2.27 18.06 5.09
C ASP A 75 -0.78 18.26 5.33
N LEU A 76 0.07 17.44 4.69
CA LEU A 76 1.53 17.58 4.73
C LEU A 76 2.00 18.94 4.19
N LYS A 77 1.46 19.38 3.05
CA LYS A 77 1.78 20.70 2.46
C LYS A 77 1.39 21.86 3.38
N ASN A 78 0.32 21.70 4.15
CA ASN A 78 -0.21 22.73 5.03
C ASN A 78 0.37 22.67 6.46
N ASP A 79 1.08 21.61 6.82
CA ASP A 79 1.72 21.46 8.12
C ASP A 79 3.09 22.17 8.15
N SER A 80 3.23 23.14 9.05
CA SER A 80 4.46 23.93 9.19
C SER A 80 5.68 23.09 9.57
N GLN A 81 5.48 21.91 10.18
CA GLN A 81 6.57 20.99 10.49
C GLN A 81 7.22 20.39 9.22
N PHE A 82 6.47 20.33 8.11
CA PHE A 82 6.92 19.73 6.85
C PHE A 82 7.30 20.78 5.78
N GLN A 83 7.15 22.08 6.04
CA GLN A 83 7.45 23.15 5.06
C GLN A 83 8.89 23.14 4.52
N ASN A 84 9.85 22.69 5.32
CA ASN A 84 11.25 22.55 4.93
C ASN A 84 11.67 21.08 4.79
N ASP A 85 10.71 20.16 4.86
CA ASP A 85 10.96 18.73 4.74
C ASP A 85 10.94 18.35 3.26
N SER A 86 12.09 17.88 2.79
CA SER A 86 12.24 17.44 1.40
C SER A 86 12.08 15.93 1.26
N SER A 87 11.68 15.20 2.29
CA SER A 87 11.40 13.77 2.19
C SER A 87 10.10 13.53 1.42
N GLY A 88 9.97 12.32 0.89
CA GLY A 88 8.74 11.81 0.30
C GLY A 88 8.41 10.46 0.90
N CYS A 89 7.31 9.87 0.46
CA CYS A 89 6.90 8.54 0.89
C CYS A 89 6.31 7.79 -0.29
N ALA A 90 6.85 6.60 -0.60
CA ALA A 90 6.09 5.60 -1.34
C ALA A 90 5.13 4.91 -0.36
N ALA A 91 3.89 4.67 -0.77
CA ALA A 91 2.88 4.06 0.07
C ALA A 91 2.12 2.99 -0.71
N VAL A 92 2.11 1.77 -0.17
CA VAL A 92 1.22 0.70 -0.61
C VAL A 92 0.33 0.29 0.55
N MET A 93 -0.98 0.18 0.29
CA MET A 93 -1.97 -0.16 1.30
C MET A 93 -2.96 -1.20 0.79
N ALA A 94 -3.61 -1.89 1.73
CA ALA A 94 -4.70 -2.80 1.45
C ALA A 94 -5.84 -2.59 2.47
N ILE A 95 -7.07 -2.54 1.97
CA ILE A 95 -8.29 -2.67 2.77
C ILE A 95 -8.94 -4.01 2.45
N VAL A 96 -9.23 -4.77 3.49
CA VAL A 96 -10.02 -6.00 3.41
C VAL A 96 -11.42 -5.69 3.90
N THR A 97 -12.43 -5.93 3.06
CA THR A 97 -13.84 -5.60 3.35
C THR A 97 -14.57 -6.77 4.02
N PRO A 98 -15.74 -6.53 4.64
CA PRO A 98 -16.60 -7.58 5.18
C PRO A 98 -17.08 -8.58 4.12
N ASN A 99 -17.07 -8.18 2.85
CA ASN A 99 -17.52 -9.00 1.72
C ASN A 99 -16.38 -9.79 1.08
N ASN A 100 -15.24 -9.90 1.76
CA ASN A 100 -14.05 -10.59 1.28
C ASN A 100 -13.46 -10.00 -0.02
N GLU A 101 -13.59 -8.68 -0.19
CA GLU A 101 -12.89 -7.93 -1.25
C GLU A 101 -11.60 -7.35 -0.68
N ILE A 102 -10.57 -7.26 -1.52
CA ILE A 102 -9.30 -6.59 -1.22
C ILE A 102 -9.14 -5.42 -2.18
N TYR A 103 -9.02 -4.23 -1.60
CA TYR A 103 -8.66 -3.01 -2.33
C TYR A 103 -7.21 -2.69 -2.03
N VAL A 104 -6.38 -2.59 -3.05
CA VAL A 104 -4.99 -2.18 -2.94
C VAL A 104 -4.81 -0.80 -3.57
N GLY A 105 -4.32 0.15 -2.78
CA GLY A 105 -3.87 1.45 -3.26
C GLY A 105 -2.34 1.52 -3.27
N ASN A 106 -1.74 1.99 -4.35
CA ASN A 106 -0.30 2.18 -4.45
C ASN A 106 0.06 3.55 -5.05
N ALA A 107 0.98 4.25 -4.38
CA ALA A 107 1.66 5.42 -4.91
C ALA A 107 3.16 5.29 -4.63
N GLY A 108 3.94 4.94 -5.66
CA GLY A 108 5.39 4.78 -5.59
C GLY A 108 5.87 3.38 -6.00
N ASN A 109 7.09 3.05 -5.62
CA ASN A 109 7.79 1.82 -6.03
C ASN A 109 7.67 0.66 -5.03
N SER A 110 6.79 0.77 -4.03
CA SER A 110 6.38 -0.38 -3.20
C SER A 110 5.42 -1.28 -3.97
N ARG A 111 5.26 -2.54 -3.54
CA ARG A 111 4.42 -3.52 -4.24
C ARG A 111 3.56 -4.35 -3.30
N ALA A 112 2.34 -4.63 -3.77
CA ALA A 112 1.43 -5.61 -3.21
C ALA A 112 1.36 -6.86 -4.09
N VAL A 113 1.43 -8.04 -3.47
CA VAL A 113 1.35 -9.34 -4.15
C VAL A 113 0.42 -10.25 -3.36
N LEU A 114 -0.61 -10.76 -4.01
CA LEU A 114 -1.49 -11.80 -3.49
C LEU A 114 -0.93 -13.18 -3.86
N SER A 115 -0.91 -14.13 -2.92
CA SER A 115 -0.65 -15.54 -3.22
C SER A 115 -1.98 -16.23 -3.46
N GLU A 116 -2.16 -16.75 -4.68
CA GLU A 116 -3.30 -17.59 -5.04
C GLU A 116 -2.80 -18.96 -5.51
N ASP A 117 -3.12 -20.01 -4.77
CA ASP A 117 -2.64 -21.38 -5.04
C ASP A 117 -1.12 -21.46 -5.25
N GLY A 118 -0.36 -20.58 -4.60
CA GLY A 118 1.11 -20.53 -4.65
C GLY A 118 1.65 -19.77 -5.84
N ILE A 119 0.75 -19.17 -6.62
CA ILE A 119 1.08 -18.29 -7.73
C ILE A 119 1.04 -16.84 -7.23
N ALA A 120 2.08 -16.08 -7.56
CA ALA A 120 2.14 -14.66 -7.29
C ALA A 120 1.22 -13.88 -8.24
N CYS A 121 0.18 -13.27 -7.69
CA CYS A 121 -0.74 -12.37 -8.38
C CYS A 121 -0.42 -10.92 -7.95
N GLN A 122 0.17 -10.14 -8.84
CA GLN A 122 0.55 -8.76 -8.53
C GLN A 122 -0.69 -7.85 -8.44
N MET A 123 -0.82 -7.15 -7.31
CA MET A 123 -1.99 -6.34 -6.96
C MET A 123 -1.76 -4.82 -7.06
N SER A 124 -0.56 -4.40 -7.46
CA SER A 124 -0.21 -3.00 -7.70
C SER A 124 0.82 -2.91 -8.82
N ASP A 125 0.95 -1.76 -9.47
CA ASP A 125 2.03 -1.52 -10.42
C ASP A 125 3.10 -0.64 -9.76
N ASP A 126 4.37 -0.93 -10.01
CA ASP A 126 5.48 -0.18 -9.44
C ASP A 126 5.66 1.14 -10.19
N HIS A 127 5.51 2.25 -9.49
CA HIS A 127 5.62 3.58 -10.09
C HIS A 127 7.05 4.08 -9.92
N LYS A 128 7.82 4.00 -11.01
CA LYS A 128 9.15 4.58 -11.10
C LYS A 128 9.07 5.83 -11.99
N PRO A 129 9.40 7.04 -11.49
CA PRO A 129 9.30 8.29 -12.25
C PRO A 129 10.07 8.29 -13.58
N ILE A 130 11.10 7.45 -13.67
CA ILE A 130 11.91 7.25 -14.89
C ILE A 130 11.18 6.46 -15.99
N ASN A 131 10.05 5.82 -15.70
CA ASN A 131 9.29 5.05 -16.67
C ASN A 131 8.46 6.01 -17.54
N PRO A 132 8.64 6.04 -18.88
CA PRO A 132 7.94 6.99 -19.75
C PRO A 132 6.41 6.90 -19.69
N GLY A 133 5.86 5.70 -19.44
CA GLY A 133 4.42 5.50 -19.25
C GLY A 133 3.91 6.12 -17.95
N GLU A 134 4.73 6.13 -16.90
CA GLU A 134 4.36 6.66 -15.59
C GLU A 134 4.28 8.19 -15.64
N SER A 135 5.28 8.86 -16.22
CA SER A 135 5.24 10.32 -16.39
C SER A 135 4.00 10.80 -17.14
N LYS A 136 3.53 10.01 -18.12
CA LYS A 136 2.30 10.29 -18.88
C LYS A 136 1.04 10.07 -18.04
N ARG A 137 0.93 8.93 -17.35
CA ARG A 137 -0.19 8.64 -16.43
C ARG A 137 -0.38 9.76 -15.41
N ILE A 138 0.73 10.24 -14.84
CA ILE A 138 0.77 11.32 -13.86
C ILE A 138 0.21 12.62 -14.44
N GLN A 139 0.68 13.02 -15.64
CA GLN A 139 0.21 14.23 -16.31
C GLN A 139 -1.28 14.15 -16.68
N ASP A 140 -1.72 13.00 -17.19
CA ASP A 140 -3.13 12.77 -17.58
C ASP A 140 -4.07 12.82 -16.35
N ALA A 141 -3.58 12.44 -15.16
CA ALA A 141 -4.29 12.57 -13.89
C ALA A 141 -4.24 13.98 -13.27
N GLY A 142 -3.67 14.96 -13.98
CA GLY A 142 -3.50 16.34 -13.47
C GLY A 142 -2.36 16.50 -12.46
N GLY A 143 -1.51 15.47 -12.33
CA GLY A 143 -0.29 15.51 -11.53
C GLY A 143 0.88 16.11 -12.29
N PHE A 144 1.99 16.29 -11.57
CA PHE A 144 3.24 16.78 -12.15
C PHE A 144 4.41 15.96 -11.63
N VAL A 145 5.48 15.88 -12.45
CA VAL A 145 6.76 15.27 -12.07
C VAL A 145 7.75 16.40 -11.86
N GLU A 146 8.26 16.56 -10.64
CA GLU A 146 9.26 17.59 -10.31
C GLU A 146 10.45 16.95 -9.60
N PHE A 147 11.66 17.15 -10.11
CA PHE A 147 12.90 16.59 -9.55
C PHE A 147 12.86 15.07 -9.27
N GLY A 148 12.12 14.31 -10.09
CA GLY A 148 11.96 12.86 -9.91
C GLY A 148 10.95 12.48 -8.82
N LYS A 149 10.11 13.40 -8.36
CA LYS A 149 8.99 13.15 -7.44
C LYS A 149 7.65 13.33 -8.14
N VAL A 150 6.66 12.63 -7.63
CA VAL A 150 5.32 12.51 -8.20
C VAL A 150 4.30 12.96 -7.17
N ASN A 151 3.16 13.51 -7.61
CA ASN A 151 2.03 13.74 -6.71
C ASN A 151 1.49 12.42 -6.13
N ALA A 152 0.80 12.49 -4.98
CA ALA A 152 0.37 11.33 -4.22
C ALA A 152 -0.82 10.54 -4.83
N TYR A 153 -1.16 10.71 -6.12
CA TYR A 153 -2.35 10.08 -6.70
C TYR A 153 -2.15 8.55 -6.83
N PRO A 154 -2.91 7.73 -6.10
CA PRO A 154 -2.68 6.30 -6.07
C PRO A 154 -3.38 5.60 -7.23
N ASP A 155 -2.77 4.54 -7.75
CA ASP A 155 -3.51 3.53 -8.50
C ASP A 155 -4.21 2.60 -7.52
N VAL A 156 -5.49 2.31 -7.78
CA VAL A 156 -6.31 1.46 -6.93
C VAL A 156 -6.79 0.26 -7.74
N LYS A 157 -6.44 -0.95 -7.27
CA LYS A 157 -6.93 -2.22 -7.81
C LYS A 157 -7.82 -2.91 -6.79
N MET A 158 -8.90 -3.52 -7.27
CA MET A 158 -9.81 -4.32 -6.46
C MET A 158 -9.79 -5.76 -6.97
N THR A 159 -9.81 -6.72 -6.04
CA THR A 159 -10.09 -8.12 -6.33
C THR A 159 -10.98 -8.72 -5.24
N GLU A 160 -11.79 -9.71 -5.60
CA GLU A 160 -12.44 -10.59 -4.64
C GLU A 160 -11.44 -11.66 -4.18
N THR A 161 -11.46 -12.01 -2.88
CA THR A 161 -10.72 -13.18 -2.41
C THR A 161 -11.44 -14.46 -2.80
N LYS A 162 -10.66 -15.44 -3.23
CA LYS A 162 -11.15 -16.76 -3.59
C LYS A 162 -10.95 -17.67 -2.38
N PHE A 163 -12.05 -18.10 -1.77
CA PHE A 163 -12.04 -18.78 -0.47
C PHE A 163 -11.03 -19.94 -0.35
N GLU A 164 -10.86 -20.73 -1.43
CA GLU A 164 -9.97 -21.89 -1.42
C GLU A 164 -8.57 -21.59 -1.98
N ALA A 165 -8.43 -20.54 -2.79
CA ALA A 165 -7.18 -20.26 -3.50
C ALA A 165 -6.35 -19.13 -2.86
N THR A 166 -7.00 -18.13 -2.26
CA THR A 166 -6.31 -16.98 -1.67
C THR A 166 -5.66 -17.38 -0.34
N GLU A 167 -4.33 -17.42 -0.32
CA GLU A 167 -3.54 -17.86 0.84
C GLU A 167 -3.16 -16.69 1.74
N PHE A 168 -2.47 -15.69 1.18
CA PHE A 168 -1.97 -14.53 1.90
C PHE A 168 -1.71 -13.34 0.97
N LEU A 169 -1.71 -12.13 1.52
CA LEU A 169 -1.27 -10.90 0.85
C LEU A 169 0.07 -10.46 1.43
N ILE A 170 0.98 -10.04 0.56
CA ILE A 170 2.27 -9.44 0.88
C ILE A 170 2.22 -7.97 0.48
N LEU A 171 2.54 -7.09 1.44
CA LEU A 171 2.87 -5.69 1.18
C LEU A 171 4.33 -5.49 1.55
N ALA A 172 5.15 -4.98 0.63
CA ALA A 172 6.55 -4.67 0.92
C ALA A 172 7.09 -3.53 0.05
N CYS A 173 8.17 -2.92 0.53
CA CYS A 173 8.95 -1.91 -0.18
C CYS A 173 9.90 -2.51 -1.22
N ASP A 174 10.48 -1.66 -2.07
CA ASP A 174 11.45 -1.99 -3.12
C ASP A 174 12.63 -2.85 -2.64
N GLY A 175 13.14 -2.66 -1.42
CA GLY A 175 14.30 -3.42 -0.92
C GLY A 175 14.12 -4.95 -0.95
N ILE A 176 12.88 -5.45 -0.87
CA ILE A 176 12.58 -6.87 -1.10
C ILE A 176 12.48 -7.16 -2.61
N TRP A 177 11.74 -6.34 -3.34
CA TRP A 177 11.39 -6.55 -4.75
C TRP A 177 12.54 -6.30 -5.73
N ASP A 178 13.59 -5.59 -5.30
CA ASP A 178 14.82 -5.40 -6.05
C ASP A 178 15.72 -6.65 -6.00
N CYS A 179 15.55 -7.49 -4.97
CA CYS A 179 16.36 -8.70 -4.76
C CYS A 179 15.66 -9.98 -5.21
N LEU A 180 14.33 -10.02 -5.12
CA LEU A 180 13.53 -11.23 -5.32
C LEU A 180 12.34 -10.95 -6.21
N SER A 181 12.02 -11.87 -7.12
CA SER A 181 10.78 -11.79 -7.88
C SER A 181 9.58 -12.01 -6.95
N SER A 182 8.40 -11.55 -7.37
CA SER A 182 7.16 -11.78 -6.62
C SER A 182 6.90 -13.27 -6.38
N GLN A 183 7.27 -14.12 -7.35
CA GLN A 183 7.13 -15.57 -7.21
C GLN A 183 8.15 -16.16 -6.23
N ASP A 184 9.40 -15.68 -6.20
CA ASP A 184 10.41 -16.15 -5.24
C ASP A 184 9.95 -15.87 -3.80
N VAL A 185 9.40 -14.68 -3.55
CA VAL A 185 8.89 -14.29 -2.22
C VAL A 185 7.68 -15.14 -1.82
N VAL A 186 6.73 -15.36 -2.73
CA VAL A 186 5.56 -16.23 -2.49
C VAL A 186 6.01 -17.66 -2.16
N SER A 187 6.89 -18.24 -2.98
CA SER A 187 7.41 -19.59 -2.76
C SER A 187 8.18 -19.71 -1.45
N PHE A 188 8.96 -18.68 -1.08
CA PHE A 188 9.66 -18.63 0.20
C PHE A 188 8.70 -18.58 1.39
N ILE A 189 7.72 -17.67 1.38
CA ILE A 189 6.75 -17.54 2.48
C ILE A 189 5.92 -18.82 2.61
N ARG A 190 5.40 -19.35 1.50
CA ARG A 190 4.58 -20.59 1.51
C ARG A 190 5.36 -21.77 2.08
N LYS A 191 6.64 -21.93 1.72
CA LYS A 191 7.51 -22.96 2.32
C LYS A 191 7.64 -22.78 3.83
N ASN A 192 7.94 -21.57 4.31
CA ASN A 192 8.13 -21.33 5.74
C ASN A 192 6.83 -21.50 6.56
N ILE A 193 5.67 -21.10 6.01
CA ILE A 193 4.36 -21.38 6.62
C ILE A 193 4.13 -22.89 6.73
N SER A 194 4.41 -23.66 5.66
CA SER A 194 4.24 -25.12 5.68
C SER A 194 5.15 -25.83 6.69
N GLU A 195 6.29 -25.22 7.02
CA GLU A 195 7.25 -25.72 8.00
C GLU A 195 6.99 -25.19 9.43
N ASN A 196 5.87 -24.46 9.66
CA ASN A 196 5.55 -23.77 10.93
C ASN A 196 6.69 -22.89 11.47
N LYS A 197 7.48 -22.29 10.57
CA LYS A 197 8.54 -21.36 10.95
C LYS A 197 7.96 -19.97 11.21
N ASP A 198 8.50 -19.29 12.21
CA ASP A 198 8.25 -17.87 12.39
C ASP A 198 8.81 -17.11 11.17
N LEU A 199 8.07 -16.13 10.68
CA LEU A 199 8.42 -15.35 9.49
C LEU A 199 9.21 -14.08 9.84
N ARG A 200 9.69 -14.00 11.08
CA ARG A 200 10.57 -12.95 11.60
C ARG A 200 11.96 -13.05 10.99
#